data_AF-A0A7K3QQ15-F1
#
_entry.id   AF-A0A7K3QQ15-F1
#
_cell.length_a   1.000
_cell.length_b   1.000
_cell.length_c   1.000
_cell.angle_alpha   90.00
_cell.angle_beta   90.00
_cell.angle_gamma   90.00
#
_symmetry.space_group_name_H-M   'P 1'
#
loop_
_entity.id
_entity.type
_entity.pdbx_description
1 polymer ?
#
loop_
_entity_poly.entity_id
_entity_poly.type
_entity_poly.pdbx_seq_one_letter_code
_entity_poly.pdbx_strand_id
1 'polypeptide(L)'
;GPEGRTARTALALREAVAAGGWTLLDHPMLALDVAGSPAFLEPDAVVVHPDGGWTVVEIKSFPMLDGSADPAKVGAAARQAAVYVLALEAVAARLTPPPAVRHEVLLVCPRDFSNLATARPVDVRAQRAVTARQLARLTRVETIAEELPEGTCFDPERPAGELTASVDAVPATYAPECLSSCELAFHCRERSRAADAVTRLGRPLRAELGGLGTVHEVLSAARGESGDPA
;
A
#
# COMPACT_ATOMS: atom_id res chain seq x y z
N GLY A 1 13.48 18.53 1.64
CA GLY A 1 12.52 17.49 2.06
C GLY A 1 11.93 16.78 0.85
N PRO A 2 11.07 15.79 1.10
CA PRO A 2 10.33 15.04 0.08
C PRO A 2 9.56 15.90 -0.92
N GLU A 3 8.93 16.99 -0.48
CA GLU A 3 8.15 17.92 -1.32
C GLU A 3 9.00 18.53 -2.43
N GLY A 4 10.21 18.97 -2.09
CA GLY A 4 11.15 19.53 -3.05
C GLY A 4 11.64 18.49 -4.07
N ARG A 5 11.77 17.21 -3.67
CA ARG A 5 12.07 16.12 -4.60
C ARG A 5 10.89 15.88 -5.54
N THR A 6 9.66 15.84 -5.02
CA THR A 6 8.44 15.68 -5.84
C THR A 6 8.29 16.79 -6.87
N ALA A 7 8.56 18.04 -6.50
CA ALA A 7 8.54 19.17 -7.43
C ALA A 7 9.58 19.03 -8.55
N ARG A 8 10.80 18.57 -8.21
CA ARG A 8 11.86 18.30 -9.20
C ARG A 8 11.51 17.14 -10.12
N THR A 9 10.93 16.06 -9.60
CA THR A 9 10.43 14.95 -10.42
C THR A 9 9.40 15.45 -11.44
N ALA A 10 8.43 16.27 -11.00
CA ALA A 10 7.41 16.80 -11.90
C ALA A 10 8.01 17.70 -12.99
N LEU A 11 9.06 18.47 -12.69
CA LEU A 11 9.80 19.24 -13.69
C LEU A 11 10.54 18.34 -14.67
N ALA A 12 11.31 17.36 -14.17
CA ALA A 12 12.06 16.43 -15.00
C ALA A 12 11.17 15.63 -15.94
N LEU A 13 9.98 15.19 -15.50
CA LEU A 13 9.00 14.51 -16.34
C LEU A 13 8.51 15.41 -17.49
N ARG A 14 8.27 16.71 -17.25
CA ARG A 14 7.88 17.66 -18.31
C ARG A 14 9.00 17.89 -19.31
N GLU A 15 10.22 18.09 -18.83
CA GLU A 15 11.40 18.31 -19.67
C GLU A 15 11.70 17.09 -20.54
N ALA A 16 11.58 15.89 -19.97
CA ALA A 16 11.74 14.63 -20.69
C ALA A 16 10.72 14.45 -21.82
N VAL A 17 9.44 14.76 -21.56
CA VAL A 17 8.40 14.73 -22.60
C VAL A 17 8.69 15.74 -23.71
N ALA A 18 9.12 16.96 -23.36
CA ALA A 18 9.46 17.99 -24.34
C ALA A 18 10.70 17.62 -25.18
N ALA A 19 11.65 16.88 -24.61
CA ALA A 19 12.84 16.41 -25.31
C ALA A 19 12.54 15.33 -26.36
N GLY A 20 11.43 14.59 -26.23
CA GLY A 20 10.98 13.60 -27.23
C GLY A 20 11.90 12.39 -27.39
N GLY A 21 12.76 12.12 -26.41
CA GLY A 21 13.70 11.00 -26.39
C GLY A 21 13.46 10.04 -25.24
N TRP A 22 14.21 8.93 -25.22
CA TRP A 22 14.22 8.02 -24.07
C TRP A 22 14.85 8.72 -22.86
N THR A 23 14.10 8.83 -21.77
CA THR A 23 14.61 9.33 -20.49
C THR A 23 14.33 8.33 -19.39
N LEU A 24 15.32 8.04 -18.56
CA LEU A 24 15.19 7.24 -17.35
C LEU A 24 15.35 8.16 -16.14
N LEU A 25 14.34 8.21 -15.27
CA LEU A 25 14.44 8.84 -13.97
C LEU A 25 14.75 7.74 -12.96
N ASP A 26 15.90 7.87 -12.29
CA ASP A 26 16.36 6.98 -11.23
C ASP A 26 15.83 7.47 -9.88
N HIS A 27 15.14 6.58 -9.14
CA HIS A 27 14.54 6.89 -7.84
C HIS A 27 13.78 8.23 -7.76
N PRO A 28 12.85 8.53 -8.70
CA PRO A 28 12.10 9.78 -8.65
C PRO A 28 11.15 9.78 -7.46
N MET A 29 11.02 10.91 -6.78
CA MET A 29 10.03 11.06 -5.71
C MET A 29 8.68 11.46 -6.29
N LEU A 30 7.62 10.75 -5.94
CA LEU A 30 6.23 11.03 -6.26
C LEU A 30 5.45 11.32 -4.98
N ALA A 31 4.28 11.93 -5.13
CA ALA A 31 3.34 12.10 -4.02
C ALA A 31 1.96 11.59 -4.42
N LEU A 32 1.32 10.90 -3.48
CA LEU A 32 -0.05 10.40 -3.60
C LEU A 32 -0.83 10.83 -2.36
N ASP A 33 -2.06 11.30 -2.54
CA ASP A 33 -2.94 11.56 -1.40
C ASP A 33 -3.43 10.25 -0.80
N VAL A 34 -3.20 10.06 0.50
CA VAL A 34 -3.67 8.90 1.26
C VAL A 34 -4.45 9.45 2.45
N ALA A 35 -5.77 9.28 2.40
CA ALA A 35 -6.66 9.72 3.47
C ALA A 35 -6.50 11.22 3.82
N GLY A 36 -6.25 12.08 2.82
CA GLY A 36 -6.07 13.52 3.03
C GLY A 36 -4.66 13.96 3.40
N SER A 37 -3.72 13.02 3.55
CA SER A 37 -2.30 13.30 3.84
C SER A 37 -1.40 12.86 2.68
N PRO A 38 -0.35 13.62 2.34
CA PRO A 38 0.57 13.23 1.28
C PRO A 38 1.45 12.05 1.71
N ALA A 39 1.38 10.96 0.97
CA ALA A 39 2.36 9.87 1.02
C ALA A 39 3.42 10.10 -0.06
N PHE A 40 4.69 10.13 0.34
CA PHE A 40 5.83 10.25 -0.55
C PHE A 40 6.32 8.87 -0.96
N LEU A 41 6.49 8.67 -2.27
CA LEU A 41 6.72 7.38 -2.88
C LEU A 41 7.96 7.46 -3.77
N GLU A 42 8.81 6.43 -3.72
CA GLU A 42 10.06 6.37 -4.48
C GLU A 42 10.07 5.07 -5.29
N PRO A 43 9.44 5.04 -6.49
CA PRO A 43 9.66 3.95 -7.46
C PRO A 43 11.14 3.78 -7.78
N ASP A 44 11.55 2.56 -8.13
CA ASP A 44 12.95 2.29 -8.50
C ASP A 44 13.34 3.10 -9.74
N ALA A 45 12.47 3.14 -10.75
CA ALA A 45 12.64 4.03 -11.88
C ALA A 45 11.34 4.36 -12.62
N VAL A 46 11.39 5.44 -13.40
CA VAL A 46 10.34 5.80 -14.37
C VAL A 46 10.99 6.07 -15.72
N VAL A 47 10.46 5.44 -16.78
CA VAL A 47 10.87 5.68 -18.16
C VAL A 47 9.88 6.61 -18.84
N VAL A 48 10.39 7.69 -19.44
CA VAL A 48 9.66 8.51 -20.41
C VAL A 48 10.05 8.04 -21.81
N HIS A 49 9.04 7.64 -22.57
CA HIS A 49 9.17 7.16 -23.94
C HIS A 49 9.24 8.33 -24.93
N PRO A 50 9.80 8.14 -26.14
CA PRO A 50 9.80 9.15 -27.19
C PRO A 50 8.40 9.65 -27.59
N ASP A 51 7.36 8.82 -27.40
CA ASP A 51 5.96 9.20 -27.63
C ASP A 51 5.31 9.97 -26.46
N GLY A 52 6.10 10.31 -25.44
CA GLY A 52 5.67 11.00 -24.23
C GLY A 52 5.02 10.12 -23.18
N GLY A 53 4.77 8.83 -23.45
CA GLY A 53 4.21 7.90 -22.47
C GLY A 53 5.17 7.60 -21.32
N TRP A 54 4.65 7.27 -20.14
CA TRP A 54 5.43 6.97 -18.93
C TRP A 54 5.24 5.52 -18.48
N THR A 55 6.33 4.84 -18.13
CA THR A 55 6.32 3.47 -17.60
C THR A 55 7.04 3.42 -16.26
N VAL A 56 6.38 2.82 -15.26
CA VAL A 56 7.03 2.46 -13.99
C VAL A 56 7.94 1.25 -14.22
N VAL A 57 9.14 1.30 -13.64
CA VAL A 57 10.06 0.18 -13.54
C VAL A 57 10.19 -0.21 -12.08
N GLU A 58 9.96 -1.49 -11.79
CA GLU A 58 10.08 -2.08 -10.46
C GLU A 58 11.19 -3.12 -10.46
N ILE A 59 12.17 -2.99 -9.58
CA ILE A 59 13.35 -3.85 -9.49
C ILE A 59 13.21 -4.72 -8.25
N LYS A 60 13.29 -6.05 -8.41
CA LYS A 60 13.19 -7.00 -7.31
C LYS A 60 14.32 -8.02 -7.34
N SER A 61 14.74 -8.46 -6.16
CA SER A 61 15.87 -9.40 -5.99
C SER A 61 15.49 -10.88 -6.12
N PHE A 62 14.21 -11.23 -6.24
CA PHE A 62 13.82 -12.61 -6.50
C PHE A 62 14.11 -12.98 -7.97
N PRO A 63 14.58 -14.20 -8.26
CA PRO A 63 14.96 -14.57 -9.61
C PRO A 63 13.74 -14.81 -10.51
N MET A 64 13.91 -14.52 -11.80
CA MET A 64 13.10 -15.07 -12.88
C MET A 64 13.76 -16.35 -13.39
N LEU A 65 13.18 -17.50 -13.05
CA LEU A 65 13.60 -18.85 -13.46
C LEU A 65 12.95 -19.19 -14.79
N ASP A 66 13.75 -19.41 -15.83
CA ASP A 66 13.27 -19.80 -17.17
C ASP A 66 12.18 -18.85 -17.72
N GLY A 67 12.29 -17.55 -17.43
CA GLY A 67 11.33 -16.51 -17.86
C GLY A 67 10.07 -16.40 -16.99
N SER A 68 9.96 -17.20 -15.93
CA SER A 68 8.87 -17.18 -14.95
C SER A 68 9.37 -16.74 -13.58
N ALA A 69 8.50 -16.14 -12.77
CA ALA A 69 8.80 -15.84 -11.38
C ALA A 69 7.63 -16.30 -10.52
N ASP A 70 7.91 -16.51 -9.23
CA ASP A 70 6.91 -16.85 -8.22
C ASP A 70 5.69 -15.90 -8.33
N PRO A 71 4.49 -16.44 -8.64
CA PRO A 71 3.30 -15.63 -8.84
C PRO A 71 2.93 -14.75 -7.64
N ALA A 72 3.20 -15.21 -6.41
CA ALA A 72 2.93 -14.42 -5.21
C ALA A 72 3.87 -13.20 -5.13
N LYS A 73 5.15 -13.38 -5.48
CA LYS A 73 6.14 -12.29 -5.52
C LYS A 73 5.84 -11.29 -6.65
N VAL A 74 5.49 -11.79 -7.83
CA VAL A 74 5.04 -10.94 -8.95
C VAL A 74 3.78 -10.17 -8.57
N GLY A 75 2.81 -10.82 -7.93
CA GLY A 75 1.58 -10.17 -7.46
C GLY A 75 1.84 -9.10 -6.40
N ALA A 76 2.83 -9.29 -5.53
CA ALA A 76 3.26 -8.27 -4.57
C ALA A 76 3.91 -7.07 -5.28
N ALA A 77 4.82 -7.32 -6.22
CA ALA A 77 5.44 -6.25 -7.02
C ALA A 77 4.40 -5.47 -7.84
N ALA A 78 3.42 -6.16 -8.45
CA ALA A 78 2.33 -5.53 -9.19
C ALA A 78 1.48 -4.60 -8.32
N ARG A 79 1.19 -4.98 -7.07
CA ARG A 79 0.46 -4.12 -6.12
C ARG A 79 1.25 -2.87 -5.75
N GLN A 80 2.55 -2.98 -5.57
CA GLN A 80 3.42 -1.84 -5.29
C GLN A 80 3.50 -0.90 -6.52
N ALA A 81 3.77 -1.45 -7.70
CA ALA A 81 3.84 -0.68 -8.94
C ALA A 81 2.51 0.03 -9.29
N ALA A 82 1.37 -0.59 -8.95
CA ALA A 82 0.05 0.06 -9.10
C ALA A 82 -0.09 1.37 -8.28
N VAL A 83 0.52 1.44 -7.10
CA VAL A 83 0.56 2.67 -6.28
C VAL A 83 1.38 3.75 -6.99
N TYR A 84 2.52 3.38 -7.59
CA TYR A 84 3.36 4.30 -8.35
C TYR A 84 2.68 4.79 -9.64
N VAL A 85 1.95 3.90 -10.33
CA VAL A 85 1.12 4.28 -11.49
C VAL A 85 0.07 5.31 -11.09
N LEU A 86 -0.64 5.11 -9.96
CA LEU A 86 -1.62 6.10 -9.46
C LEU A 86 -0.98 7.46 -9.14
N ALA A 87 0.20 7.44 -8.52
CA ALA A 87 0.94 8.66 -8.22
C ALA A 87 1.39 9.39 -9.51
N LEU A 88 1.85 8.65 -10.53
CA LEU A 88 2.17 9.22 -11.84
C LEU A 88 0.94 9.76 -12.56
N GLU A 89 -0.20 9.06 -12.52
CA GLU A 89 -1.46 9.54 -13.10
C GLU A 89 -1.85 10.90 -12.49
N ALA A 90 -1.67 11.07 -11.17
CA ALA A 90 -1.91 12.33 -10.49
C ALA A 90 -0.96 13.47 -10.92
N VAL A 91 0.29 13.13 -11.31
CA VAL A 91 1.24 14.10 -11.88
C VAL A 91 0.85 14.41 -13.34
N ALA A 92 0.54 13.40 -14.15
CA ALA A 92 0.17 13.54 -15.55
C ALA A 92 -1.08 14.41 -15.74
N ALA A 93 -2.07 14.25 -14.85
CA ALA A 93 -3.31 15.03 -14.86
C ALA A 93 -3.10 16.55 -14.69
N ARG A 94 -1.93 16.99 -14.22
CA ARG A 94 -1.57 18.41 -14.08
C ARG A 94 -0.92 19.00 -15.32
N LEU A 95 -0.69 18.19 -16.36
CA LEU A 95 -0.04 18.59 -17.61
C LEU A 95 -1.07 18.68 -18.74
N THR A 96 -0.73 19.43 -19.80
CA THR A 96 -1.62 19.60 -20.97
C THR A 96 -0.81 19.52 -22.27
N PRO A 97 -1.10 18.54 -23.15
CA PRO A 97 -1.99 17.40 -22.91
C PRO A 97 -1.45 16.48 -21.79
N PRO A 98 -2.31 15.74 -21.08
CA PRO A 98 -1.86 14.80 -20.06
C PRO A 98 -1.11 13.63 -20.71
N PRO A 99 0.15 13.36 -20.34
CA PRO A 99 0.90 12.21 -20.85
C PRO A 99 0.24 10.88 -20.47
N ALA A 100 0.37 9.88 -21.33
CA ALA A 100 -0.18 8.56 -21.06
C ALA A 100 0.67 7.79 -20.05
N VAL A 101 0.13 7.52 -18.86
CA VAL A 101 0.76 6.59 -17.91
C VAL A 101 0.39 5.16 -18.29
N ARG A 102 1.38 4.35 -18.67
CA ARG A 102 1.16 2.97 -19.12
C ARG A 102 0.88 2.06 -17.92
N HIS A 103 -0.05 1.12 -18.10
CA HIS A 103 -0.41 0.12 -17.09
C HIS A 103 0.35 -1.21 -17.24
N GLU A 104 1.12 -1.37 -18.31
CA GLU A 104 2.15 -2.40 -18.39
C GLU A 104 3.43 -1.83 -17.79
N VAL A 105 3.72 -2.23 -16.55
CA VAL A 105 4.94 -1.84 -15.83
C VAL A 105 6.07 -2.81 -16.17
N LEU A 106 7.31 -2.38 -16.06
CA LEU A 106 8.46 -3.24 -16.29
C LEU A 106 8.95 -3.82 -14.96
N LEU A 107 8.73 -5.12 -14.75
CA LEU A 107 9.33 -5.84 -13.63
C LEU A 107 10.72 -6.33 -14.02
N VAL A 108 11.75 -5.89 -13.31
CA VAL A 108 13.15 -6.27 -13.51
C VAL A 108 13.60 -7.17 -12.36
N CYS A 109 14.15 -8.33 -12.72
CA CYS A 109 14.66 -9.32 -11.76
C CYS A 109 15.99 -9.91 -12.24
N PRO A 110 16.78 -10.52 -11.35
CA PRO A 110 17.86 -11.42 -11.74
C PRO A 110 17.36 -12.54 -12.65
N ARG A 111 18.11 -12.85 -13.71
CA ARG A 111 17.88 -14.00 -14.59
C ARG A 111 18.44 -15.24 -13.92
N ASP A 112 17.60 -16.25 -13.72
CA ASP A 112 17.95 -17.52 -13.10
C ASP A 112 18.74 -17.30 -11.80
N PHE A 113 19.90 -17.93 -11.66
CA PHE A 113 20.80 -17.73 -10.51
C PHE A 113 21.98 -16.80 -10.82
N SER A 114 21.82 -15.91 -11.82
CA SER A 114 22.86 -14.98 -12.24
C SER A 114 22.62 -13.56 -11.71
N ASN A 115 23.64 -12.71 -11.79
CA ASN A 115 23.54 -11.27 -11.57
C ASN A 115 23.14 -10.49 -12.83
N LEU A 116 22.71 -11.16 -13.90
CA LEU A 116 22.23 -10.51 -15.10
C LEU A 116 20.76 -10.14 -14.93
N ALA A 117 20.40 -8.90 -15.28
CA ALA A 117 19.01 -8.49 -15.27
C ALA A 117 18.23 -9.13 -16.43
N THR A 118 16.98 -9.50 -16.15
CA THR A 118 15.96 -9.74 -17.15
C THR A 118 14.71 -8.97 -16.76
N ALA A 119 13.87 -8.64 -17.74
CA ALA A 119 12.72 -7.79 -17.53
C ALA A 119 11.49 -8.35 -18.24
N ARG A 120 10.32 -8.16 -17.63
CA ARG A 120 9.04 -8.60 -18.19
C ARG A 120 7.95 -7.56 -17.95
N PRO A 121 7.11 -7.26 -18.95
CA PRO A 121 5.93 -6.43 -18.74
C PRO A 121 4.95 -7.13 -17.79
N VAL A 122 4.34 -6.36 -16.89
CA VAL A 122 3.29 -6.82 -15.98
C VAL A 122 2.12 -5.84 -16.07
N ASP A 123 0.95 -6.34 -16.45
CA ASP A 123 -0.28 -5.55 -16.43
C ASP A 123 -0.76 -5.36 -14.98
N VAL A 124 -0.86 -4.09 -14.55
CA VAL A 124 -1.30 -3.73 -13.19
C VAL A 124 -2.71 -3.15 -13.14
N ARG A 125 -3.51 -3.20 -14.21
CA ARG A 125 -4.86 -2.59 -14.25
C ARG A 125 -5.76 -3.07 -13.12
N ALA A 126 -5.75 -4.37 -12.82
CA ALA A 126 -6.57 -4.96 -11.76
C ALA A 126 -6.14 -4.43 -10.38
N GLN A 127 -4.85 -4.42 -10.09
CA GLN A 127 -4.28 -3.93 -8.83
C GLN A 127 -4.53 -2.43 -8.68
N ARG A 128 -4.26 -1.65 -9.73
CA ARG A 128 -4.54 -0.20 -9.80
C ARG A 128 -6.01 0.10 -9.51
N ALA A 129 -6.94 -0.65 -10.10
CA ALA A 129 -8.37 -0.46 -9.86
C ALA A 129 -8.78 -0.78 -8.42
N VAL A 130 -8.21 -1.82 -7.81
CA VAL A 130 -8.45 -2.14 -6.39
C VAL A 130 -7.88 -1.05 -5.48
N THR A 131 -6.62 -0.67 -5.68
CA THR A 131 -5.94 0.35 -4.87
C THR A 131 -6.65 1.70 -4.98
N ALA A 132 -7.05 2.14 -6.17
CA ALA A 132 -7.81 3.38 -6.36
C ALA A 132 -9.13 3.37 -5.57
N ARG A 133 -9.89 2.26 -5.60
CA ARG A 133 -11.13 2.11 -4.83
C ARG A 133 -10.89 2.12 -3.32
N GLN A 134 -9.80 1.52 -2.86
CA GLN A 134 -9.44 1.51 -1.44
C GLN A 134 -9.09 2.92 -0.97
N LEU A 135 -8.21 3.62 -1.69
CA LEU A 135 -7.82 4.99 -1.38
C LEU A 135 -9.02 5.95 -1.32
N ALA A 136 -9.94 5.84 -2.28
CA ALA A 136 -11.15 6.67 -2.32
C ALA A 136 -12.14 6.42 -1.17
N ARG A 137 -12.01 5.29 -0.45
CA ARG A 137 -12.88 4.91 0.67
C ARG A 137 -12.22 5.08 2.03
N LEU A 138 -10.95 5.48 2.07
CA LEU A 138 -10.27 5.69 3.35
C LEU A 138 -10.94 6.85 4.08
N THR A 139 -11.26 6.63 5.35
CA THR A 139 -11.59 7.71 6.28
C THR A 139 -10.39 8.64 6.36
N ARG A 140 -10.64 9.95 6.29
CA ARG A 140 -9.60 10.96 6.39
C ARG A 140 -8.84 10.84 7.70
N VAL A 141 -7.53 11.07 7.67
CA VAL A 141 -6.69 11.03 8.87
C VAL A 141 -7.16 12.06 9.89
N GLU A 142 -7.62 13.23 9.45
CA GLU A 142 -8.12 14.27 10.37
C GLU A 142 -9.38 13.81 11.11
N THR A 143 -10.29 13.12 10.42
CA THR A 143 -11.49 12.53 11.04
C THR A 143 -11.13 11.45 12.06
N ILE A 144 -10.13 10.62 11.77
CA ILE A 144 -9.64 9.62 12.73
C ILE A 144 -9.01 10.32 13.95
N ALA A 145 -8.26 11.40 13.72
CA ALA A 145 -7.61 12.16 14.78
C ALA A 145 -8.61 12.87 15.71
N GLU A 146 -9.76 13.30 15.20
CA GLU A 146 -10.85 13.89 15.99
C GLU A 146 -11.48 12.92 17.01
N GLU A 147 -11.36 11.60 16.79
CA GLU A 147 -11.85 10.58 17.71
C GLU A 147 -10.87 10.33 18.89
N LEU A 148 -9.65 10.86 18.82
CA LEU A 148 -8.62 10.62 19.83
C LEU A 148 -8.72 11.63 20.98
N PRO A 149 -8.32 11.23 22.21
CA PRO A 149 -8.22 12.16 23.32
C PRO A 149 -7.33 13.37 23.00
N GLU A 150 -7.70 14.54 23.52
CA GLU A 150 -6.90 15.75 23.37
C GLU A 150 -5.47 15.54 23.90
N GLY A 151 -4.48 15.96 23.12
CA GLY A 151 -3.06 15.80 23.46
C GLY A 151 -2.44 14.45 23.07
N THR A 152 -3.20 13.54 22.44
CA THR A 152 -2.66 12.27 21.92
C THR A 152 -1.51 12.54 20.94
N CYS A 153 -0.36 11.88 21.13
CA CYS A 153 0.85 12.13 20.35
C CYS A 153 1.62 10.83 20.13
N PHE A 154 1.87 10.48 18.87
CA PHE A 154 2.60 9.26 18.48
C PHE A 154 4.07 9.53 18.14
N ASP A 155 4.62 10.66 18.60
CA ASP A 155 6.02 10.99 18.39
C ASP A 155 6.91 10.02 19.20
N PRO A 156 7.74 9.20 18.53
CA PRO A 156 8.58 8.21 19.20
C PRO A 156 9.61 8.81 20.16
N GLU A 157 9.86 10.12 20.12
CA GLU A 157 10.74 10.83 21.07
C GLU A 157 10.05 11.13 22.43
N ARG A 158 8.74 10.91 22.54
CA ARG A 158 7.98 11.11 23.78
C ARG A 158 8.34 10.06 24.85
N PRO A 159 8.12 10.36 26.14
CA PRO A 159 8.27 9.36 27.20
C PRO A 159 7.44 8.10 26.93
N ALA A 160 8.01 6.92 27.21
CA ALA A 160 7.37 5.64 26.92
C ALA A 160 5.97 5.48 27.51
N GLY A 161 5.72 6.06 28.69
CA GLY A 161 4.38 6.05 29.30
C GLY A 161 3.34 6.83 28.50
N GLU A 162 3.71 7.99 27.93
CA GLU A 162 2.84 8.81 27.08
C GLU A 162 2.56 8.11 25.75
N LEU A 163 3.57 7.47 25.16
CA LEU A 163 3.40 6.67 23.94
C LEU A 163 2.50 5.46 24.17
N THR A 164 2.67 4.77 25.30
CA THR A 164 1.82 3.64 25.67
C THR A 164 0.36 4.07 25.80
N ALA A 165 0.11 5.19 26.51
CA ALA A 165 -1.24 5.74 26.63
C ALA A 165 -1.84 6.15 25.27
N SER A 166 -1.02 6.73 24.38
CA SER A 166 -1.46 7.12 23.04
C SER A 166 -1.80 5.90 22.17
N VAL A 167 -0.97 4.85 22.20
CA VAL A 167 -1.25 3.58 21.50
C VAL A 167 -2.50 2.91 22.05
N ASP A 168 -2.69 2.92 23.38
CA ASP A 168 -3.86 2.36 24.06
C ASP A 168 -5.16 3.08 23.73
N ALA A 169 -5.10 4.34 23.30
CA ALA A 169 -6.27 5.13 22.90
C ALA A 169 -6.82 4.71 21.51
N VAL A 170 -6.06 3.92 20.73
CA VAL A 170 -6.46 3.49 19.38
C VAL A 170 -7.02 2.06 19.42
N PRO A 171 -8.13 1.77 18.73
CA PRO A 171 -8.64 0.40 18.63
C PRO A 171 -7.64 -0.58 18.03
N ALA A 172 -7.31 -1.63 18.77
CA ALA A 172 -6.41 -2.68 18.30
C ALA A 172 -7.06 -3.55 17.21
N THR A 173 -6.57 -3.41 15.98
CA THR A 173 -7.00 -4.24 14.84
C THR A 173 -5.92 -5.27 14.51
N TYR A 174 -5.87 -6.36 15.29
CA TYR A 174 -4.94 -7.46 15.03
C TYR A 174 -5.45 -8.44 13.98
N ALA A 175 -4.54 -8.87 13.09
CA ALA A 175 -4.70 -10.04 12.25
C ALA A 175 -3.45 -10.94 12.37
N PRO A 176 -3.54 -12.27 12.14
CA PRO A 176 -2.40 -13.18 12.28
C PRO A 176 -1.16 -12.77 11.48
N GLU A 177 -1.33 -12.16 10.30
CA GLU A 177 -0.25 -11.69 9.44
C GLU A 177 0.55 -10.53 10.04
N CYS A 178 0.03 -9.85 11.06
CA CYS A 178 0.76 -8.78 11.75
C CYS A 178 2.04 -9.30 12.43
N LEU A 179 2.06 -10.57 12.87
CA LEU A 179 3.23 -11.14 13.57
C LEU A 179 4.52 -11.15 12.73
N SER A 180 4.41 -11.10 11.41
CA SER A 180 5.57 -11.07 10.50
C SER A 180 5.89 -9.68 9.96
N SER A 181 5.08 -8.67 10.26
CA SER A 181 5.10 -7.39 9.54
C SER A 181 4.92 -6.13 10.41
N CYS A 182 4.55 -6.29 11.68
CA CYS A 182 4.23 -5.16 12.55
C CYS A 182 4.84 -5.34 13.94
N GLU A 183 5.63 -4.35 14.38
CA GLU A 183 6.25 -4.33 15.70
C GLU A 183 5.23 -4.27 16.85
N LEU A 184 4.03 -3.72 16.59
CA LEU A 184 2.92 -3.67 17.56
C LEU A 184 2.06 -4.94 17.59
N ALA A 185 2.44 -6.00 16.87
CA ALA A 185 1.60 -7.18 16.72
C ALA A 185 1.23 -7.85 18.06
N PHE A 186 2.18 -7.94 19.01
CA PHE A 186 1.91 -8.53 20.32
C PHE A 186 0.93 -7.69 21.14
N HIS A 187 1.10 -6.37 21.12
CA HIS A 187 0.19 -5.43 21.77
C HIS A 187 -1.23 -5.57 21.24
N CYS A 188 -1.41 -5.43 19.92
CA CYS A 188 -2.72 -5.52 19.30
C CYS A 188 -3.33 -6.92 19.47
N ARG A 189 -2.52 -7.98 19.49
CA ARG A 189 -2.97 -9.34 19.75
C ARG A 189 -3.56 -9.45 21.14
N GLU A 190 -2.85 -8.98 22.17
CA GLU A 190 -3.33 -9.00 23.55
C GLU A 190 -4.63 -8.24 23.72
N ARG A 191 -4.73 -7.02 23.17
CA ARG A 191 -5.96 -6.22 23.17
C ARG A 191 -7.11 -6.93 22.46
N SER A 192 -6.86 -7.53 21.29
CA SER A 192 -7.86 -8.32 20.56
C SER A 192 -8.30 -9.55 21.35
N ARG A 193 -7.43 -10.17 22.15
CA ARG A 193 -7.82 -11.25 23.07
C ARG A 193 -8.73 -10.73 24.19
N ALA A 194 -8.37 -9.61 24.81
CA ALA A 194 -9.15 -9.02 25.91
C ALA A 194 -10.54 -8.56 25.45
N ALA A 195 -10.65 -8.07 24.22
CA ALA A 195 -11.92 -7.68 23.59
C ALA A 195 -12.74 -8.87 23.02
N ASP A 196 -12.26 -10.10 23.21
CA ASP A 196 -12.86 -11.32 22.65
C ASP A 196 -13.08 -11.27 21.12
N ALA A 197 -12.30 -10.47 20.40
CA ALA A 197 -12.55 -10.15 19.00
C ALA A 197 -12.19 -11.32 18.08
N VAL A 198 -13.04 -11.63 17.10
CA VAL A 198 -12.80 -12.74 16.13
C VAL A 198 -11.70 -12.43 15.11
N THR A 199 -11.26 -11.18 14.99
CA THR A 199 -10.22 -10.75 14.05
C THR A 199 -8.90 -11.52 14.23
N ARG A 200 -8.57 -11.89 15.47
CA ARG A 200 -7.41 -12.72 15.82
C ARG A 200 -7.42 -14.11 15.20
N LEU A 201 -8.57 -14.60 14.76
CA LEU A 201 -8.72 -15.92 14.15
C LEU A 201 -8.34 -15.92 12.67
N GLY A 202 -8.12 -14.73 12.09
CA GLY A 202 -7.70 -14.56 10.71
C GLY A 202 -8.84 -14.29 9.75
N ARG A 203 -8.48 -13.71 8.60
CA ARG A 203 -9.41 -13.26 7.57
C ARG A 203 -10.29 -14.39 7.00
N PRO A 204 -9.78 -15.61 6.72
CA PRO A 204 -10.61 -16.69 6.19
C PRO A 204 -11.77 -17.02 7.12
N LEU A 205 -11.51 -17.21 8.41
CA LEU A 205 -12.58 -17.52 9.36
C LEU A 205 -13.52 -16.32 9.53
N ARG A 206 -12.99 -15.09 9.64
CA ARG A 206 -13.84 -13.89 9.75
C ARG A 206 -14.83 -13.75 8.59
N ALA A 207 -14.45 -14.15 7.38
CA ALA A 207 -15.34 -14.09 6.22
C ALA A 207 -16.57 -15.00 6.36
N GLU A 208 -16.43 -16.13 7.06
CA GLU A 208 -17.51 -17.10 7.30
C GLU A 208 -18.43 -16.70 8.46
N LEU A 209 -17.96 -15.82 9.36
CA LEU A 209 -18.70 -15.44 10.59
C LEU A 209 -19.73 -14.31 10.38
N GLY A 210 -19.81 -13.75 9.18
CA GLY A 210 -20.76 -12.68 8.86
C GLY A 210 -20.59 -11.46 9.77
N GLY A 211 -21.67 -11.07 10.45
CA GLY A 211 -21.71 -9.92 11.35
C GLY A 211 -21.26 -10.19 12.78
N LEU A 212 -20.89 -11.43 13.13
CA LEU A 212 -20.49 -11.80 14.49
C LEU A 212 -19.06 -11.31 14.77
N GLY A 213 -18.91 -10.46 15.77
CA GLY A 213 -17.67 -9.74 16.08
C GLY A 213 -16.85 -10.35 17.22
N THR A 214 -17.48 -11.13 18.10
CA THR A 214 -16.81 -11.77 19.25
C THR A 214 -16.88 -13.29 19.23
N VAL A 215 -15.92 -13.95 19.86
CA VAL A 215 -15.93 -15.42 19.99
C VAL A 215 -17.16 -15.86 20.77
N HIS A 216 -17.56 -15.10 21.80
CA HIS A 216 -18.77 -15.32 22.56
C HIS A 216 -20.02 -15.31 21.68
N GLU A 217 -20.21 -14.30 20.83
CA GLU A 217 -21.33 -14.22 19.88
C GLU A 217 -21.36 -15.43 18.94
N VAL A 218 -20.20 -15.83 18.42
CA VAL A 218 -20.08 -17.02 17.54
C VAL A 218 -20.48 -18.30 18.26
N LEU A 219 -20.02 -18.50 19.49
CA LEU A 219 -20.35 -19.69 20.27
C LEU A 219 -21.82 -19.71 20.69
N SER A 220 -22.37 -18.56 21.07
CA SER A 220 -23.78 -18.41 21.43
C SER A 220 -24.68 -18.71 20.22
N ALA A 221 -24.34 -18.20 19.04
CA ALA A 221 -25.03 -18.52 17.79
C ALA A 221 -24.92 -20.01 17.42
N ALA A 222 -23.72 -20.60 17.53
CA ALA A 222 -23.51 -22.02 17.24
C ALA A 222 -24.28 -22.97 18.18
N ARG A 223 -24.57 -22.52 19.41
CA ARG A 223 -25.36 -23.26 20.40
C ARG A 223 -26.87 -23.02 20.30
N GLY A 224 -27.30 -22.08 19.46
CA GLY A 224 -28.70 -21.65 19.40
C GLY A 224 -29.16 -20.84 20.61
N GLU A 225 -28.22 -20.24 21.36
CA GLU A 225 -28.50 -19.38 22.53
C GLU A 225 -28.85 -17.94 22.10
N SER A 226 -28.42 -17.53 20.89
CA SER A 226 -28.71 -16.22 20.29
C SER A 226 -28.82 -16.34 18.76
N GLY A 227 -29.66 -15.52 18.15
CA GLY A 227 -30.00 -15.62 16.72
C GLY A 227 -31.41 -16.19 16.57
N ASP A 228 -32.23 -15.52 15.77
CA ASP A 228 -33.66 -15.79 15.69
C ASP A 228 -33.95 -17.25 15.27
N PRO A 229 -34.78 -18.01 16.01
CA PRO A 229 -35.43 -19.18 15.46
C PRO A 229 -36.56 -18.71 14.52
N ALA A 230 -36.19 -18.27 13.32
CA ALA A 230 -37.14 -17.95 12.25
C ALA A 230 -36.65 -18.51 10.91
#